data_AF-A0AAF0TGN7-F1
#
_entry.id   AF-A0AAF0TGN7-F1
#
_cell.length_a   1.000
_cell.length_b   1.000
_cell.length_c   1.000
_cell.angle_alpha   90.00
_cell.angle_beta   90.00
_cell.angle_gamma   90.00
#
_symmetry.space_group_name_H-M   'P 1'
#
loop_
_entity.id
_entity.type
_entity.pdbx_description
1 polymer ?
#
loop_
_entity_poly.entity_id
_entity_poly.type
_entity_poly.pdbx_seq_one_letter_code
_entity_poly.pdbx_strand_id
1 'polypeptide(L)'
;MIAEYGQDGIVSTSCDVYSFGILMMETFTRIRPGDERFTGELSIRRWVSDSFPDEILKVVDANLVQLEDERIDAKMQCLLSIIELALSCTLVTPDARISMEDSLSTLQKIRLQFVNSRR
;
A
#
# COMPACT_ATOMS: atom_id res chain seq x y z
N MET A 1 8.76 -5.27 -13.70
CA MET A 1 8.59 -4.18 -14.69
C MET A 1 7.10 -3.87 -14.74
N ILE A 2 6.68 -2.63 -14.49
CA ILE A 2 5.27 -2.25 -14.68
C ILE A 2 4.98 -2.45 -16.17
N ALA A 3 3.92 -3.19 -16.51
CA ALA A 3 3.63 -3.58 -17.90
C ALA A 3 3.59 -2.37 -18.86
N GLU A 4 3.22 -1.20 -18.35
CA GLU A 4 3.16 0.08 -19.07
C GLU A 4 4.53 0.61 -19.52
N TYR A 5 5.61 0.41 -18.76
CA TYR A 5 6.95 0.90 -19.12
C TYR A 5 7.57 0.11 -20.28
N GLY A 6 7.21 -1.18 -20.42
CA GLY A 6 7.85 -2.09 -21.37
C GLY A 6 7.27 -2.05 -22.79
N GLN A 7 6.06 -1.53 -22.97
CA GLN A 7 5.38 -1.50 -24.28
C GLN A 7 5.62 -0.19 -25.03
N ASP A 8 5.59 0.97 -24.35
CA ASP A 8 5.63 2.26 -25.06
C ASP A 8 6.69 3.26 -24.54
N GLY A 9 7.42 2.96 -23.46
CA GLY A 9 8.39 3.89 -22.88
C GLY A 9 7.77 5.22 -22.38
N ILE A 10 6.45 5.23 -22.16
CA ILE A 10 5.70 6.43 -21.78
C ILE A 10 5.87 6.67 -20.28
N VAL A 11 6.50 7.79 -19.94
CA VAL A 11 6.42 8.37 -18.58
C VAL A 11 5.02 8.94 -18.41
N SER A 12 4.28 8.46 -17.41
CA SER A 12 2.93 8.93 -17.11
C SER A 12 2.75 9.19 -15.62
N THR A 13 1.84 10.11 -15.30
CA THR A 13 1.41 10.35 -13.91
C THR A 13 0.82 9.08 -13.29
N SER A 14 0.17 8.22 -14.08
CA SER A 14 -0.36 6.94 -13.62
C SER A 14 0.76 6.00 -13.17
N CYS A 15 1.86 5.95 -13.89
CA CYS A 15 3.07 5.19 -13.53
C CYS A 15 3.68 5.68 -12.21
N ASP A 16 3.68 6.99 -11.95
CA ASP A 16 4.12 7.55 -10.67
C ASP A 16 3.20 7.14 -9.53
N VAL A 17 1.88 7.12 -9.75
CA VAL A 17 0.90 6.63 -8.75
C VAL A 17 1.16 5.16 -8.41
N TYR A 18 1.42 4.31 -9.41
CA TYR A 18 1.75 2.91 -9.17
C TYR A 18 3.00 2.78 -8.29
N SER A 19 4.05 3.50 -8.66
CA SER A 19 5.32 3.49 -7.93
C SER A 19 5.13 4.00 -6.49
N PHE A 20 4.30 5.01 -6.30
CA PHE A 20 3.91 5.51 -4.98
C PHE A 20 3.18 4.43 -4.16
N GLY A 21 2.25 3.69 -4.77
CA GLY A 21 1.57 2.56 -4.12
C GLY A 21 2.53 1.45 -3.69
N ILE A 22 3.50 1.09 -4.53
CA ILE A 22 4.55 0.13 -4.18
C ILE A 22 5.42 0.64 -3.03
N LEU A 23 5.79 1.93 -3.05
CA LEU A 23 6.56 2.54 -1.97
C LEU A 23 5.80 2.53 -0.64
N MET A 24 4.48 2.75 -0.67
CA MET A 24 3.65 2.60 0.53
C MET A 24 3.69 1.16 1.05
N MET A 25 3.53 0.16 0.18
CA MET A 25 3.64 -1.25 0.59
C MET A 25 5.02 -1.57 1.17
N GLU A 26 6.11 -1.13 0.53
CA GLU A 26 7.47 -1.30 1.04
C GLU A 26 7.64 -0.64 2.41
N THR A 27 7.09 0.55 2.61
CA THR A 27 7.18 1.29 3.88
C THR A 27 6.49 0.55 5.02
N PHE A 28 5.28 0.03 4.78
CA PHE A 28 4.48 -0.60 5.84
C PHE A 28 4.82 -2.07 6.07
N THR A 29 5.44 -2.74 5.10
CA THR A 29 5.91 -4.11 5.26
C THR A 29 7.40 -4.19 5.64
N ARG A 30 8.15 -3.11 5.41
CA ARG A 30 9.63 -3.04 5.50
C ARG A 30 10.34 -4.00 4.55
N ILE A 31 9.72 -4.28 3.41
CA ILE A 31 10.18 -5.29 2.45
C ILE A 31 10.36 -4.65 1.09
N ARG A 32 11.52 -4.89 0.49
CA ARG A 32 11.84 -4.32 -0.82
C ARG A 32 11.10 -5.07 -1.92
N PRO A 33 10.63 -4.39 -2.98
CA PRO A 33 9.96 -5.05 -4.10
C PRO A 33 10.82 -6.12 -4.81
N GLY A 34 12.15 -6.03 -4.72
CA GLY A 34 13.11 -6.99 -5.27
C GLY A 34 13.73 -7.94 -4.24
N ASP A 35 13.10 -8.11 -3.09
CA ASP A 35 13.51 -9.08 -2.07
C ASP A 35 13.42 -10.52 -2.62
N GLU A 36 14.35 -11.38 -2.22
CA GLU A 36 14.48 -12.77 -2.71
C GLU A 36 13.22 -13.61 -2.51
N ARG A 37 12.35 -13.23 -1.56
CA ARG A 37 11.05 -13.87 -1.35
C ARG A 37 10.10 -13.76 -2.56
N PHE A 38 10.32 -12.79 -3.44
CA PHE A 38 9.48 -12.54 -4.61
C PHE A 38 10.12 -13.16 -5.86
N THR A 39 9.72 -14.40 -6.17
CA THR A 39 10.18 -15.12 -7.36
C THR A 39 9.02 -15.43 -8.31
N GLY A 40 9.29 -15.45 -9.61
CA GLY A 40 8.30 -15.76 -10.64
C GLY A 40 7.19 -14.70 -10.70
N GLU A 41 5.95 -15.10 -10.46
CA GLU A 41 4.78 -14.21 -10.46
C GLU A 41 4.47 -13.57 -9.11
N LEU A 42 5.16 -13.98 -8.04
CA LEU A 42 4.96 -13.41 -6.72
C LEU A 42 5.60 -12.03 -6.68
N SER A 43 4.82 -11.03 -6.25
CA SER A 43 5.26 -9.65 -6.07
C SER A 43 4.76 -9.11 -4.74
N ILE A 44 5.39 -8.05 -4.24
CA ILE A 44 4.93 -7.36 -3.02
C ILE A 44 3.44 -6.99 -3.09
N ARG A 45 2.97 -6.53 -4.25
CA ARG A 45 1.55 -6.22 -4.49
C ARG A 45 0.67 -7.45 -4.29
N ARG A 46 1.00 -8.57 -4.95
CA ARG A 46 0.22 -9.80 -4.87
C ARG A 46 0.20 -10.34 -3.43
N TRP A 47 1.37 -10.38 -2.79
CA TRP A 47 1.50 -10.83 -1.42
C TRP A 47 0.69 -10.01 -0.41
N VAL A 48 0.71 -8.67 -0.54
CA VAL A 48 -0.13 -7.78 0.27
C VAL A 48 -1.62 -7.95 -0.06
N SER A 49 -1.98 -8.03 -1.34
CA SER A 49 -3.37 -8.21 -1.80
C SER A 49 -3.97 -9.51 -1.30
N ASP A 50 -3.22 -10.61 -1.34
CA ASP A 50 -3.68 -11.93 -0.91
C ASP A 50 -3.85 -12.01 0.61
N SER A 51 -3.18 -11.13 1.36
CA SER A 51 -3.26 -11.06 2.82
C SER A 51 -4.30 -10.04 3.33
N PHE A 52 -4.83 -9.19 2.46
CA PHE A 52 -5.76 -8.13 2.83
C PHE A 52 -7.23 -8.59 2.78
N PRO A 53 -8.09 -8.23 3.75
CA PRO A 53 -7.78 -7.50 4.98
C PRO A 53 -7.38 -8.41 6.15
N ASP A 54 -7.79 -9.68 6.13
CA ASP A 54 -7.86 -10.54 7.31
C ASP A 54 -6.49 -10.96 7.86
N GLU A 55 -5.50 -11.12 6.99
CA GLU A 55 -4.17 -11.61 7.35
C GLU A 55 -3.09 -10.51 7.28
N ILE A 56 -3.50 -9.24 7.26
CA ILE A 56 -2.57 -8.12 7.01
C ILE A 56 -1.43 -8.02 8.04
N LEU A 57 -1.68 -8.47 9.27
CA LEU A 57 -0.68 -8.53 10.34
C LEU A 57 0.48 -9.49 10.04
N LYS A 58 0.30 -10.44 9.11
CA LYS A 58 1.38 -11.37 8.71
C LYS A 58 2.39 -10.73 7.76
N VAL A 59 2.02 -9.63 7.11
CA VAL A 59 2.85 -8.99 6.07
C VAL A 59 3.37 -7.62 6.47
N VAL A 60 2.70 -6.96 7.41
CA VAL A 60 3.09 -5.63 7.91
C VAL A 60 4.22 -5.75 8.94
N ASP A 61 5.08 -4.73 8.99
CA ASP A 61 6.17 -4.65 9.96
C ASP A 61 5.60 -4.77 11.39
N ALA A 62 6.02 -5.81 12.11
CA ALA A 62 5.60 -6.11 13.47
C ALA A 62 5.88 -4.98 14.47
N ASN A 63 6.75 -4.02 14.11
CA ASN A 63 7.00 -2.84 14.93
C ASN A 63 5.90 -1.76 14.82
N LEU A 64 5.01 -1.84 13.83
CA LEU A 64 3.94 -0.85 13.62
C LEU A 64 2.72 -1.11 14.50
N VAL A 65 2.35 -2.38 14.67
CA VAL A 65 1.21 -2.82 15.48
C VAL A 65 1.64 -3.99 16.37
N GLN A 66 1.56 -3.78 17.69
CA GLN A 66 1.82 -4.81 18.70
C GLN A 66 0.53 -5.10 19.46
N LEU A 67 0.37 -6.34 19.95
CA LEU A 67 -0.86 -6.77 20.63
C LEU A 67 -1.09 -6.03 21.94
N GLU A 68 -0.01 -5.57 22.58
CA GLU A 68 -0.04 -4.84 23.85
C GLU A 68 -0.26 -3.33 23.66
N ASP A 69 -0.43 -2.85 22.43
CA ASP A 69 -0.63 -1.42 22.17
C ASP A 69 -2.03 -0.97 22.62
N GLU A 70 -2.08 0.00 23.52
CA GLU A 70 -3.34 0.63 23.98
C GLU A 70 -4.21 1.15 22.81
N ARG A 71 -3.59 1.41 21.66
CA ARG A 71 -4.25 1.96 20.46
C ARG A 71 -4.26 0.97 19.30
N ILE A 72 -4.22 -0.34 19.59
CA ILE A 72 -4.19 -1.39 18.57
C ILE A 72 -5.31 -1.24 17.54
N ASP A 73 -6.56 -1.01 17.96
CA ASP A 73 -7.69 -0.88 17.04
C ASP A 73 -7.52 0.31 16.10
N ALA A 74 -7.12 1.47 16.64
CA ALA A 74 -6.89 2.67 15.84
C ALA A 74 -5.72 2.51 14.85
N LYS A 75 -4.65 1.83 15.28
CA LYS A 75 -3.50 1.51 14.41
C LYS A 75 -3.88 0.51 13.33
N MET A 76 -4.65 -0.51 13.67
CA MET A 76 -5.17 -1.51 12.73
C MET A 76 -6.06 -0.89 11.68
N GLN A 77 -7.00 -0.03 12.06
CA GLN A 77 -7.85 0.66 11.10
C GLN A 77 -7.04 1.59 10.18
N CYS A 78 -6.09 2.34 10.74
CA CYS A 78 -5.19 3.18 9.95
C CYS A 78 -4.38 2.35 8.93
N LEU A 79 -3.83 1.22 9.38
CA LEU A 79 -3.08 0.29 8.55
C LEU A 79 -3.92 -0.25 7.40
N LEU A 80 -5.14 -0.74 7.69
CA LEU A 80 -6.05 -1.26 6.69
C LEU A 80 -6.37 -0.20 5.63
N SER A 81 -6.69 1.03 6.03
CA SER A 81 -6.97 2.11 5.08
C SER A 81 -5.76 2.50 4.21
N ILE A 82 -4.54 2.47 4.78
CA ILE A 82 -3.33 2.75 4.00
C ILE A 82 -3.07 1.65 2.97
N ILE A 83 -3.26 0.38 3.35
CA ILE A 83 -3.07 -0.74 2.45
C ILE A 83 -4.13 -0.73 1.34
N GLU A 84 -5.39 -0.44 1.66
CA GLU A 84 -6.45 -0.26 0.66
C GLU A 84 -6.13 0.85 -0.35
N LEU A 85 -5.60 1.98 0.14
CA LEU A 85 -5.11 3.06 -0.72
C LEU A 85 -3.96 2.59 -1.61
N ALA A 86 -2.97 1.87 -1.06
CA ALA A 86 -1.86 1.33 -1.83
C ALA A 86 -2.30 0.32 -2.90
N LEU A 87 -3.29 -0.52 -2.60
CA LEU A 87 -3.89 -1.44 -3.57
C LEU A 87 -4.59 -0.68 -4.70
N SER A 88 -5.31 0.39 -4.38
CA SER A 88 -5.96 1.27 -5.35
C SER A 88 -4.94 1.99 -6.25
N CYS A 89 -3.82 2.43 -5.69
CA CYS A 89 -2.69 3.00 -6.44
C CYS A 89 -1.99 1.99 -7.35
N THR A 90 -2.07 0.68 -7.05
CA THR A 90 -1.34 -0.35 -7.79
C THR A 90 -2.23 -1.21 -8.68
N LEU A 91 -3.43 -0.73 -9.04
CA LEU A 91 -4.26 -1.40 -10.03
C LEU A 91 -3.53 -1.53 -11.37
N VAL A 92 -3.66 -2.70 -11.99
CA VAL A 92 -2.95 -3.03 -13.25
C VAL A 92 -3.51 -2.22 -14.41
N THR A 93 -4.80 -1.91 -14.39
CA THR A 93 -5.46 -1.06 -15.38
C THR A 93 -5.21 0.41 -15.04
N PRO A 94 -4.52 1.20 -15.88
CA PRO A 94 -4.18 2.60 -15.58
C PRO A 94 -5.42 3.47 -15.32
N ASP A 95 -6.49 3.29 -16.10
CA ASP A 95 -7.72 4.10 -15.97
C ASP A 95 -8.55 3.76 -14.74
N ALA A 96 -8.35 2.57 -14.17
CA ALA A 96 -9.00 2.18 -12.91
C ALA A 96 -8.19 2.64 -11.69
N ARG A 97 -6.93 3.05 -11.89
CA ARG A 97 -6.03 3.51 -10.83
C ARG A 97 -6.51 4.87 -10.34
N ILE A 98 -6.47 5.05 -9.02
CA ILE A 98 -6.75 6.33 -8.40
C ILE A 98 -5.78 7.42 -8.91
N SER A 99 -6.22 8.67 -8.99
CA SER A 99 -5.33 9.78 -9.33
C SER A 99 -4.38 10.10 -8.17
N MET A 100 -3.28 10.81 -8.43
CA MET A 100 -2.38 11.25 -7.37
C MET A 100 -3.06 12.26 -6.43
N GLU A 101 -3.97 13.09 -6.96
CA GLU A 101 -4.77 14.04 -6.17
C GLU A 101 -5.70 13.32 -5.19
N ASP A 102 -6.44 12.32 -5.70
CA ASP A 102 -7.34 11.52 -4.88
C ASP A 102 -6.56 10.67 -3.86
N SER A 103 -5.36 10.20 -4.24
CA SER A 103 -4.45 9.48 -3.34
C SER A 103 -4.01 10.37 -2.17
N LEU A 104 -3.58 11.61 -2.46
CA LEU A 104 -3.23 12.59 -1.45
C LEU A 104 -4.42 12.94 -0.55
N SER A 105 -5.60 13.20 -1.13
CA SER A 105 -6.83 13.49 -0.40
C SER A 105 -7.21 12.37 0.55
N THR A 106 -7.12 11.12 0.08
CA THR A 106 -7.40 9.92 0.89
C THR A 106 -6.39 9.76 2.01
N LEU A 107 -5.09 9.91 1.74
CA LEU A 107 -4.04 9.83 2.76
C LEU A 107 -4.20 10.90 3.84
N GLN A 108 -4.58 12.12 3.47
CA GLN A 108 -4.88 13.20 4.42
C GLN A 108 -6.07 12.84 5.32
N LYS A 109 -7.15 12.24 4.77
CA LYS A 109 -8.30 11.78 5.54
C LYS A 109 -7.90 10.67 6.54
N ILE A 110 -7.14 9.68 6.09
CA ILE A 110 -6.64 8.59 6.96
C ILE A 110 -5.82 9.17 8.12
N ARG A 111 -4.91 10.10 7.82
CA ARG A 111 -4.11 10.79 8.86
C ARG A 111 -4.99 11.52 9.87
N LEU A 112 -6.00 12.27 9.40
CA LEU A 112 -6.92 13.00 10.27
C LEU A 112 -7.72 12.04 11.17
N GLN A 113 -8.25 10.94 10.62
CA GLN A 113 -8.97 9.93 11.39
C GLN A 113 -8.08 9.30 12.47
N PHE A 114 -6.84 8.92 12.13
CA PHE A 114 -5.89 8.33 13.08
C PHE A 114 -5.39 9.31 14.15
N VAL A 115 -5.27 10.59 13.83
CA VAL A 115 -4.92 11.62 14.82
C VAL A 115 -6.10 11.93 15.73
N ASN A 116 -7.32 11.98 15.19
CA ASN A 116 -8.52 12.24 15.98
C ASN A 116 -8.88 11.08 16.90
N SER A 117 -8.54 9.83 16.54
CA SER A 117 -8.65 8.68 17.44
C SER A 117 -7.64 8.69 18.60
N ARG A 118 -6.79 9.72 18.72
CA ARG A 118 -5.93 9.97 19.90
C ARG A 118 -6.63 10.76 21.01
N ARG A 119 -7.78 11.38 20.72
CA ARG A 119 -8.50 12.24 21.68
C ARG A 119 -9.56 11.46 22.44
#